data_AF-A0A2W6VU03-F1
#
_entry.id   AF-A0A2W6VU03-F1
#
_cell.length_a   1.000
_cell.length_b   1.000
_cell.length_c   1.000
_cell.angle_alpha   90.00
_cell.angle_beta   90.00
_cell.angle_gamma   90.00
#
_symmetry.space_group_name_H-M   'P 1'
#
loop_
_entity.id
_entity.type
_entity.pdbx_description
1 polymer ?
#
loop_
_entity_poly.entity_id
_entity_poly.type
_entity_poly.pdbx_seq_one_letter_code
_entity_poly.pdbx_strand_id
1 'polypeptide(L)'
;MSPTPDPAPTAAVDVPIVSSAPTTAPAAQVPTRVRVDAAAIDMPVVPVGVQSDGQMELPVEPSVAGWYRFGPDPGSTAGRVVMAAHVDSRVYGLGPLARLRDVAPGTEIVVDVSGGEPVRYAVQSITYYPRSALPTDILFARTGEAALVLITCGGSFDPVNRSYSDNVVAVATRVS
;
A
#
# COMPACT_ATOMS: atom_id res chain seq x y z
N MET A 1 -4.48 -59.64 -58.30
CA MET A 1 -4.83 -58.28 -57.84
C MET A 1 -4.72 -58.29 -56.33
N SER A 2 -3.77 -57.54 -55.75
CA SER A 2 -3.62 -57.44 -54.30
C SER A 2 -4.47 -56.28 -53.78
N PRO A 3 -5.14 -56.43 -52.61
CA PRO A 3 -5.93 -55.35 -52.03
C PRO A 3 -5.02 -54.29 -51.36
N THR A 4 -5.43 -53.03 -51.46
CA THR A 4 -4.80 -51.89 -50.79
C THR A 4 -5.11 -51.94 -49.28
N PRO A 5 -4.15 -51.69 -48.38
CA PRO A 5 -4.42 -51.64 -46.94
C PRO A 5 -5.15 -50.35 -46.56
N ASP A 6 -6.13 -50.48 -45.66
CA ASP A 6 -6.87 -49.33 -45.11
C ASP A 6 -5.98 -48.48 -44.19
N PRO A 7 -6.14 -47.14 -44.20
CA PRO A 7 -5.39 -46.25 -43.32
C PRO A 7 -5.84 -46.42 -41.85
N ALA A 8 -4.86 -46.56 -40.96
CA ALA A 8 -5.10 -46.63 -39.51
C ALA A 8 -5.61 -45.27 -38.96
N PRO A 9 -6.53 -45.27 -37.97
CA PRO A 9 -7.08 -44.04 -37.42
C PRO A 9 -6.03 -43.28 -36.60
N THR A 10 -5.92 -41.97 -36.84
CA THR A 10 -5.07 -41.06 -36.06
C THR A 10 -5.62 -40.90 -34.65
N ALA A 11 -4.78 -41.07 -33.63
CA ALA A 11 -5.14 -40.84 -32.24
C ALA A 11 -5.50 -39.35 -32.01
N ALA A 12 -6.70 -39.09 -31.51
CA ALA A 12 -7.10 -37.77 -31.06
C ALA A 12 -6.37 -37.43 -29.76
N VAL A 13 -5.63 -36.32 -29.74
CA VAL A 13 -5.02 -35.78 -28.52
C VAL A 13 -6.07 -34.90 -27.85
N ASP A 14 -6.52 -35.28 -26.66
CA ASP A 14 -7.39 -34.43 -25.84
C ASP A 14 -6.57 -33.24 -25.31
N VAL A 15 -6.78 -32.07 -25.92
CA VAL A 15 -6.23 -30.81 -25.44
C VAL A 15 -7.19 -30.26 -24.38
N PRO A 16 -6.73 -30.03 -23.13
CA PRO A 16 -7.60 -29.49 -22.09
C PRO A 16 -8.08 -28.09 -22.48
N ILE A 17 -9.38 -27.98 -22.72
CA ILE A 17 -10.09 -26.72 -22.98
C ILE A 17 -10.38 -26.07 -21.63
N VAL A 18 -9.69 -24.96 -21.35
CA VAL A 18 -9.93 -24.14 -20.16
C VAL A 18 -10.89 -23.02 -20.52
N SER A 19 -11.90 -22.80 -19.67
CA SER A 19 -12.87 -21.71 -19.87
C SER A 19 -12.18 -20.35 -19.92
N SER A 20 -12.48 -19.56 -20.94
CA SER A 20 -12.04 -18.16 -21.06
C SER A 20 -13.00 -17.18 -20.36
N ALA A 21 -13.94 -17.68 -19.55
CA ALA A 21 -14.87 -16.83 -18.85
C ALA A 21 -14.09 -15.87 -17.91
N PRO A 22 -14.34 -14.56 -17.97
CA PRO A 22 -13.70 -13.63 -17.05
C PRO A 22 -14.09 -14.01 -15.63
N THR A 23 -13.09 -14.37 -14.82
CA THR A 23 -13.30 -14.49 -13.38
C THR A 23 -13.56 -13.09 -12.86
N THR A 24 -14.73 -12.87 -12.25
CA THR A 24 -15.04 -11.60 -11.58
C THR A 24 -13.97 -11.35 -10.53
N ALA A 25 -13.07 -10.41 -10.80
CA ALA A 25 -12.09 -9.98 -9.81
C ALA A 25 -12.84 -9.45 -8.57
N PRO A 26 -12.37 -9.75 -7.35
CA PRO A 26 -12.90 -9.10 -6.15
C PRO A 26 -12.92 -7.58 -6.34
N ALA A 27 -13.97 -6.92 -5.87
CA ALA A 27 -14.03 -5.46 -5.90
C ALA A 27 -12.86 -4.88 -5.09
N ALA A 28 -12.21 -3.85 -5.63
CA ALA A 28 -11.10 -3.18 -4.96
C ALA A 28 -11.56 -2.60 -3.61
N GLN A 29 -10.82 -2.89 -2.54
CA GLN A 29 -11.14 -2.42 -1.19
C GLN A 29 -10.52 -1.03 -0.98
N VAL A 30 -11.15 0.03 -1.50
CA VAL A 30 -10.59 1.39 -1.39
C VAL A 30 -10.49 1.82 0.08
N PRO A 31 -9.31 2.16 0.61
CA PRO A 31 -9.18 2.63 1.99
C PRO A 31 -9.84 3.99 2.17
N THR A 32 -10.60 4.14 3.25
CA THR A 32 -11.36 5.36 3.57
C THR A 32 -10.90 6.01 4.87
N ARG A 33 -10.26 5.25 5.76
CA ARG A 33 -9.76 5.75 7.04
C ARG A 33 -8.62 4.87 7.57
N VAL A 34 -7.66 5.49 8.26
CA VAL A 34 -6.59 4.78 8.97
C VAL A 34 -6.58 5.21 10.44
N ARG A 35 -6.47 4.23 11.35
CA ARG A 35 -6.54 4.42 12.80
C ARG A 35 -5.41 3.68 13.51
N VAL A 36 -4.78 4.36 14.46
CA VAL A 36 -3.78 3.81 15.39
C VAL A 36 -4.12 4.37 16.78
N ASP A 37 -5.05 3.72 17.47
CA ASP A 37 -5.65 4.25 18.70
C ASP A 37 -4.60 4.50 19.79
N ALA A 38 -3.60 3.62 19.90
CA ALA A 38 -2.50 3.75 20.87
C ALA A 38 -1.65 5.02 20.68
N ALA A 39 -1.64 5.60 19.48
CA ALA A 39 -0.97 6.86 19.17
C ALA A 39 -1.95 8.03 18.96
N ALA A 40 -3.25 7.80 19.10
CA ALA A 40 -4.33 8.71 18.71
C ALA A 40 -4.16 9.27 17.29
N ILE A 41 -3.82 8.37 16.35
CA ILE A 41 -3.85 8.65 14.92
C ILE A 41 -5.22 8.22 14.42
N ASP A 42 -5.95 9.15 13.82
CA ASP A 42 -7.24 8.90 13.21
C ASP A 42 -7.42 9.86 12.03
N MET A 43 -7.39 9.33 10.81
CA MET A 43 -7.29 10.13 9.59
C MET A 43 -8.17 9.57 8.48
N PRO A 44 -8.96 10.40 7.78
CA PRO A 44 -9.55 10.00 6.51
C PRO A 44 -8.45 9.70 5.49
N VAL A 45 -8.74 8.75 4.60
CA VAL A 45 -7.84 8.34 3.51
C VAL A 45 -8.50 8.66 2.18
N VAL A 46 -7.73 9.28 1.27
CA VAL A 46 -8.15 9.59 -0.09
C VAL A 46 -7.19 8.97 -1.12
N PRO A 47 -7.67 8.53 -2.29
CA PRO A 47 -6.79 8.03 -3.34
C PRO A 47 -5.97 9.18 -3.94
N VAL A 48 -4.67 8.98 -4.09
CA VAL A 48 -3.73 9.96 -4.67
C VAL A 48 -2.90 9.33 -5.79
N GLY A 49 -2.43 10.19 -6.71
CA GLY A 49 -1.63 9.80 -7.85
C GLY A 49 -0.14 10.08 -7.68
N VAL A 50 0.48 10.50 -8.78
CA VAL A 50 1.89 10.84 -8.89
C VAL A 50 1.98 12.21 -9.53
N GLN A 51 2.76 13.09 -8.92
CA GLN A 51 3.07 14.43 -9.44
C GLN A 51 3.95 14.33 -10.69
N SER A 52 4.09 15.43 -11.42
CA SER A 52 4.91 15.47 -12.65
C SER A 52 6.40 15.20 -12.41
N ASP A 53 6.88 15.39 -11.18
CA ASP A 53 8.26 15.11 -10.75
C ASP A 53 8.46 13.65 -10.29
N GLY A 54 7.43 12.81 -10.40
CA GLY A 54 7.48 11.40 -10.02
C GLY A 54 7.22 11.11 -8.54
N GLN A 55 6.99 12.14 -7.70
CA GLN A 55 6.66 11.95 -6.30
C GLN A 55 5.19 11.55 -6.11
N MET A 56 4.91 10.78 -5.08
CA MET A 56 3.52 10.54 -4.65
C MET A 56 2.86 11.89 -4.33
N GLU A 57 1.64 12.08 -4.83
CA GLU A 57 0.80 13.22 -4.43
C GLU A 57 0.44 13.11 -2.94
N LEU A 58 0.35 14.23 -2.23
CA LEU A 58 -0.10 14.28 -0.84
C LEU A 58 -1.28 15.25 -0.70
N PRO A 59 -2.30 14.92 0.11
CA PRO A 59 -3.34 15.88 0.48
C PRO A 59 -2.73 17.10 1.18
N VAL A 60 -3.31 18.29 0.94
CA VAL A 60 -2.79 19.56 1.50
C VAL A 60 -2.88 19.59 3.03
N GLU A 61 -3.94 19.00 3.58
CA GLU A 61 -4.15 18.98 5.03
C GLU A 61 -3.39 17.81 5.67
N PRO A 62 -2.49 18.05 6.65
CA PRO A 62 -1.75 16.99 7.34
C PRO A 62 -2.61 15.97 8.09
N SER A 63 -3.90 16.28 8.32
CA SER A 63 -4.88 15.39 8.95
C SER A 63 -5.49 14.38 7.97
N VAL A 64 -5.22 14.50 6.67
CA VAL A 64 -5.74 13.62 5.61
C VAL A 64 -4.60 12.79 5.02
N ALA A 65 -4.76 11.48 5.00
CA ALA A 65 -3.78 10.57 4.41
C ALA A 65 -4.10 10.32 2.92
N GLY A 66 -3.07 10.29 2.08
CA GLY A 66 -3.16 9.84 0.70
C GLY A 66 -2.81 8.36 0.59
N TRP A 67 -3.62 7.56 -0.10
CA TRP A 67 -3.30 6.20 -0.51
C TRP A 67 -2.85 6.15 -1.97
N TYR A 68 -1.71 5.50 -2.24
CA TYR A 68 -1.19 5.36 -3.60
C TYR A 68 -2.05 4.40 -4.43
N ARG A 69 -2.96 4.96 -5.24
CA ARG A 69 -4.01 4.20 -5.95
C ARG A 69 -3.51 3.28 -7.07
N PHE A 70 -2.25 3.40 -7.47
CA PHE A 70 -1.64 2.54 -8.50
C PHE A 70 -0.89 1.34 -7.89
N GLY A 71 -0.92 1.20 -6.57
CA GLY A 71 -0.41 0.04 -5.85
C GLY A 71 -1.54 -0.88 -5.35
N PRO A 72 -1.18 -1.91 -4.57
CA PRO A 72 -2.12 -2.76 -3.85
C PRO A 72 -3.10 -1.99 -2.95
N ASP A 73 -4.31 -2.53 -2.83
CA ASP A 73 -5.31 -2.12 -1.84
C ASP A 73 -5.23 -3.01 -0.57
N PRO A 74 -5.80 -2.60 0.57
CA PRO A 74 -5.79 -3.38 1.83
C PRO A 74 -6.29 -4.83 1.74
N GLY A 75 -7.08 -5.18 0.71
CA GLY A 75 -7.53 -6.54 0.45
C GLY A 75 -6.52 -7.43 -0.27
N SER A 76 -5.48 -6.82 -0.86
CA SER A 76 -4.48 -7.53 -1.65
C SER A 76 -3.66 -8.49 -0.80
N THR A 77 -3.39 -9.68 -1.35
CA THR A 77 -2.59 -10.73 -0.71
C THR A 77 -1.11 -10.67 -1.07
N ALA A 78 -0.70 -9.68 -1.86
CA ALA A 78 0.68 -9.46 -2.26
C ALA A 78 0.99 -7.97 -2.46
N GLY A 79 2.26 -7.61 -2.25
CA GLY A 79 2.75 -6.24 -2.40
C GLY A 79 2.35 -5.30 -1.26
N ARG A 80 2.64 -4.02 -1.43
CA ARG A 80 2.57 -3.03 -0.35
C ARG A 80 1.52 -1.96 -0.58
N VAL A 81 0.61 -1.84 0.37
CA VAL A 81 -0.36 -0.74 0.44
C VAL A 81 0.36 0.46 1.02
N VAL A 82 0.51 1.54 0.26
CA VAL A 82 1.25 2.72 0.71
C VAL A 82 0.30 3.87 1.01
N MET A 83 0.40 4.39 2.24
CA MET A 83 -0.29 5.61 2.65
C MET A 83 0.71 6.62 3.22
N ALA A 84 0.48 7.90 2.92
CA ALA A 84 1.36 8.96 3.36
C ALA A 84 0.58 10.25 3.68
N ALA A 85 1.12 11.05 4.59
CA ALA A 85 0.61 12.38 4.88
C ALA A 85 1.74 13.33 5.29
N HIS A 86 1.51 14.63 5.11
CA HIS A 86 2.40 15.65 5.67
C HIS A 86 2.51 15.51 7.19
N VAL A 87 3.71 15.75 7.72
CA VAL A 87 3.95 15.74 9.17
C VAL A 87 3.35 16.97 9.84
N ASP A 88 3.38 18.12 9.16
CA ASP A 88 2.84 19.37 9.63
C ASP A 88 2.52 20.32 8.45
N SER A 89 1.94 21.46 8.78
CA SER A 89 1.86 22.61 7.89
C SER A 89 1.79 23.91 8.69
N ARG A 90 2.06 25.04 8.03
CA ARG A 90 1.90 26.37 8.67
C ARG A 90 0.45 26.73 8.97
N VAL A 91 -0.50 26.18 8.20
CA VAL A 91 -1.92 26.53 8.28
C VAL A 91 -2.64 25.66 9.31
N TYR A 92 -2.33 24.36 9.33
CA TYR A 92 -3.05 23.36 10.13
C TYR A 92 -2.26 22.86 11.35
N GLY A 93 -0.97 23.21 11.46
CA GLY A 93 -0.10 22.72 12.53
C GLY A 93 0.33 21.27 12.31
N LEU A 94 0.61 20.57 13.41
CA LEU A 94 1.14 19.20 13.41
C LEU A 94 0.05 18.18 13.04
N GLY A 95 0.35 17.34 12.05
CA GLY A 95 -0.53 16.26 11.59
C GLY A 95 -0.47 15.01 12.47
N PRO A 96 -1.49 14.14 12.46
CA PRO A 96 -1.53 12.96 13.32
C PRO A 96 -0.38 11.96 13.06
N LEU A 97 0.03 11.76 11.80
CA LEU A 97 1.17 10.87 11.48
C LEU A 97 2.49 11.32 12.11
N ALA A 98 2.64 12.55 12.60
CA ALA A 98 3.83 12.96 13.35
C ALA A 98 4.08 12.09 14.59
N ARG A 99 3.05 11.42 15.11
CA ARG A 99 3.12 10.49 16.25
C ARG A 99 3.55 9.08 15.86
N LEU A 100 3.76 8.81 14.57
CA LEU A 100 4.21 7.50 14.10
C LEU A 100 5.56 7.11 14.72
N ARG A 101 6.41 8.10 15.06
CA ARG A 101 7.67 7.90 15.78
C ARG A 101 7.52 7.28 17.17
N ASP A 102 6.35 7.43 17.79
CA ASP A 102 6.06 7.00 19.16
C ASP A 102 5.36 5.62 19.17
N VAL A 103 5.10 5.05 17.99
CA VAL A 103 4.45 3.74 17.84
C VAL A 103 5.47 2.62 18.08
N ALA A 104 5.05 1.55 18.75
CA ALA A 104 5.90 0.39 19.00
C ALA A 104 5.57 -0.78 18.04
N PRO A 105 6.53 -1.67 17.74
CA PRO A 105 6.21 -2.96 17.12
C PRO A 105 5.10 -3.71 17.89
N GLY A 106 4.22 -4.38 17.17
CA GLY A 106 3.01 -5.03 17.69
C GLY A 106 1.81 -4.10 17.84
N THR A 107 1.96 -2.78 17.69
CA THR A 107 0.84 -1.84 17.74
C THR A 107 -0.14 -2.09 16.59
N GLU A 108 -1.44 -2.15 16.90
CA GLU A 108 -2.48 -2.35 15.89
C GLU A 108 -2.70 -1.09 15.04
N ILE A 109 -2.81 -1.29 13.73
CA ILE A 109 -3.30 -0.32 12.77
C ILE A 109 -4.58 -0.88 12.14
N VAL A 110 -5.65 -0.10 12.16
CA VAL A 110 -6.92 -0.46 11.52
C VAL A 110 -7.13 0.42 10.30
N VAL A 111 -7.38 -0.21 9.15
CA VAL A 111 -7.71 0.46 7.90
C VAL A 111 -9.16 0.13 7.53
N ASP A 112 -10.02 1.13 7.59
CA ASP A 112 -11.39 1.00 7.12
C ASP A 112 -11.40 1.08 5.58
N VAL A 113 -12.21 0.24 4.94
CA VAL A 113 -12.26 0.12 3.47
C VAL A 113 -13.69 0.23 2.96
N SER A 114 -13.85 0.67 1.71
CA SER A 114 -15.14 0.67 1.04
C SER A 114 -15.61 -0.76 0.78
N GLY A 115 -16.83 -1.09 1.22
CA GLY A 115 -17.51 -2.33 0.82
C GLY A 115 -17.03 -3.61 1.51
N GLY A 116 -16.35 -3.51 2.65
CA GLY A 116 -15.94 -4.69 3.44
C GLY A 116 -15.60 -4.36 4.88
N GLU A 117 -15.24 -5.40 5.63
CA GLU A 117 -14.75 -5.27 7.00
C GLU A 117 -13.38 -4.56 7.04
N PRO A 118 -13.08 -3.80 8.12
CA PRO A 118 -11.77 -3.17 8.29
C PRO A 118 -10.64 -4.19 8.26
N VAL A 119 -9.51 -3.81 7.66
CA VAL A 119 -8.30 -4.63 7.63
C VAL A 119 -7.39 -4.21 8.77
N ARG A 120 -6.97 -5.19 9.57
CA ARG A 120 -6.11 -4.98 10.74
C ARG A 120 -4.68 -5.38 10.43
N TYR A 121 -3.75 -4.58 10.90
CA TYR A 121 -2.32 -4.80 10.77
C TYR A 121 -1.64 -4.65 12.13
N ALA A 122 -0.52 -5.33 12.33
CA ALA A 122 0.39 -5.09 13.45
C ALA A 122 1.70 -4.50 12.92
N VAL A 123 2.15 -3.42 13.53
CA VAL A 123 3.43 -2.79 13.19
C VAL A 123 4.56 -3.79 13.39
N GLN A 124 5.36 -4.01 12.37
CA GLN A 124 6.59 -4.81 12.49
C GLN A 124 7.79 -3.92 12.83
N SER A 125 7.91 -2.79 12.15
CA SER A 125 9.09 -1.93 12.27
C SER A 125 8.75 -0.47 12.02
N ILE A 126 9.52 0.41 12.65
CA ILE A 126 9.55 1.83 12.35
C ILE A 126 10.99 2.21 12.04
N THR A 127 11.20 2.72 10.83
CA THR A 127 12.53 3.03 10.31
C THR A 127 12.59 4.47 9.83
N TYR A 128 13.71 5.13 10.13
CA TYR A 128 14.02 6.45 9.64
C TYR A 128 14.90 6.32 8.40
N TYR A 129 14.42 6.84 7.28
CA TYR A 129 15.20 6.92 6.05
C TYR A 129 15.53 8.38 5.76
N PRO A 130 16.79 8.70 5.43
CA PRO A 130 17.10 10.01 4.88
C PRO A 130 16.18 10.30 3.70
N ARG A 131 15.71 11.54 3.58
CA ARG A 131 14.75 11.91 2.53
C ARG A 131 15.24 11.55 1.11
N SER A 132 16.54 11.65 0.88
CA SER A 132 17.21 11.32 -0.39
C SER A 132 17.42 9.83 -0.63
N ALA A 133 17.17 8.97 0.35
CA ALA A 133 17.50 7.55 0.34
C ALA A 133 16.30 6.66 0.72
N LEU A 134 15.08 7.12 0.45
CA LEU A 134 13.89 6.31 0.65
C LEU A 134 13.86 5.16 -0.38
N PRO A 135 13.86 3.88 0.03
CA PRO A 135 13.91 2.75 -0.90
C PRO A 135 12.53 2.50 -1.53
N THR A 136 12.16 3.35 -2.49
CA THR A 136 10.81 3.37 -3.09
C THR A 136 10.48 2.09 -3.86
N ASP A 137 11.47 1.45 -4.47
CA ASP A 137 11.35 0.15 -5.13
C ASP A 137 10.86 -0.95 -4.17
N ILE A 138 11.34 -0.92 -2.93
CA ILE A 138 10.92 -1.87 -1.88
C ILE A 138 9.60 -1.43 -1.24
N LEU A 139 9.45 -0.14 -0.92
CA LEU A 139 8.27 0.36 -0.20
C LEU A 139 6.99 0.36 -1.04
N PHE A 140 7.10 0.56 -2.35
CA PHE A 140 5.98 0.57 -3.30
C PHE A 140 5.89 -0.73 -4.12
N ALA A 141 6.52 -1.81 -3.65
CA ALA A 141 6.51 -3.10 -4.33
C ALA A 141 5.07 -3.60 -4.56
N ARG A 142 4.74 -3.98 -5.80
CA ARG A 142 3.40 -4.47 -6.17
C ARG A 142 3.23 -5.98 -6.01
N THR A 143 4.32 -6.68 -5.70
CA THR A 143 4.40 -8.12 -5.52
C THR A 143 5.23 -8.44 -4.29
N GLY A 144 5.27 -9.71 -3.90
CA GLY A 144 5.96 -10.14 -2.69
C GLY A 144 5.07 -10.03 -1.45
N GLU A 145 5.71 -9.90 -0.29
CA GLU A 145 5.02 -9.88 1.01
C GLU A 145 3.97 -8.77 1.10
N ALA A 146 2.76 -9.16 1.53
CA ALA A 146 1.65 -8.25 1.77
C ALA A 146 1.91 -7.40 3.02
N ALA A 147 2.04 -6.09 2.85
CA ALA A 147 2.27 -5.19 3.98
C ALA A 147 1.59 -3.82 3.80
N LEU A 148 1.26 -3.17 4.90
CA LEU A 148 0.92 -1.76 4.96
C LEU A 148 2.20 -0.96 5.23
N VAL A 149 2.37 0.13 4.49
CA VAL A 149 3.46 1.10 4.66
C VAL A 149 2.84 2.48 4.94
N LEU A 150 3.11 3.01 6.14
CA LEU A 150 2.77 4.39 6.49
C LEU A 150 4.02 5.27 6.43
N ILE A 151 3.95 6.39 5.72
CA ILE A 151 5.08 7.29 5.50
C ILE A 151 4.71 8.71 5.94
N THR A 152 5.58 9.35 6.70
CA THR A 152 5.52 10.80 6.94
C THR A 152 6.91 11.40 7.01
N CYS A 153 7.02 12.72 6.87
CA CYS A 153 8.27 13.43 7.11
C CYS A 153 8.63 13.39 8.62
N GLY A 154 9.92 13.38 8.96
CA GLY A 154 10.38 13.44 10.34
C GLY A 154 11.89 13.67 10.46
N GLY A 155 12.45 13.36 11.63
CA GLY A 155 13.82 13.73 11.95
C GLY A 155 13.96 15.21 12.30
N SER A 156 15.15 15.77 12.11
CA SER A 156 15.43 17.17 12.46
C SER A 156 14.87 18.11 11.40
N PHE A 157 14.27 19.22 11.85
CA PHE A 157 13.86 20.28 10.94
C PHE A 157 15.07 21.14 10.56
N ASP A 158 15.36 21.22 9.27
CA ASP A 158 16.32 22.17 8.71
C ASP A 158 15.62 23.53 8.47
N PRO A 159 15.95 24.58 9.25
CA PRO A 159 15.31 25.88 9.11
C PRO A 159 15.72 26.64 7.84
N VAL A 160 16.85 26.29 7.23
CA VAL A 160 17.36 26.92 6.00
C VAL A 160 16.59 26.38 4.80
N ASN A 161 16.52 25.06 4.66
CA ASN A 161 15.81 24.40 3.56
C ASN A 161 14.31 24.23 3.82
N ARG A 162 13.85 24.55 5.05
CA ARG A 162 12.46 24.39 5.52
C ARG A 162 11.94 22.96 5.30
N SER A 163 12.78 21.99 5.63
CA SER A 163 12.50 20.58 5.38
C SER A 163 12.95 19.70 6.52
N TYR A 164 12.23 18.60 6.71
CA TYR A 164 12.62 17.51 7.58
C TYR A 164 13.70 16.64 6.93
N SER A 165 14.68 16.19 7.71
CA SER A 165 15.83 15.41 7.24
C SER A 165 15.45 14.01 6.75
N ASP A 166 14.41 13.43 7.35
CA ASP A 166 14.09 12.01 7.20
C ASP A 166 12.62 11.80 6.84
N ASN A 167 12.32 10.57 6.40
CA ASN A 167 10.99 10.00 6.40
C ASN A 167 10.92 8.97 7.54
N VAL A 168 9.85 9.01 8.32
CA VAL A 168 9.48 7.97 9.27
C VAL A 168 8.58 6.99 8.53
N VAL A 169 9.01 5.73 8.46
CA VAL A 169 8.31 4.67 7.75
C VAL A 169 7.94 3.57 8.72
N ALA A 170 6.64 3.35 8.91
CA ALA A 170 6.14 2.15 9.58
C ALA A 170 5.77 1.09 8.55
N VAL A 171 6.26 -0.13 8.75
CA VAL A 171 5.84 -1.31 7.99
C VAL A 171 5.04 -2.21 8.94
N ALA A 172 3.87 -2.65 8.49
CA ALA A 172 2.96 -3.47 9.27
C ALA A 172 2.41 -4.62 8.43
N THR A 173 2.19 -5.78 9.05
CA THR A 173 1.60 -6.94 8.37
C THR A 173 0.22 -7.24 8.90
N ARG A 174 -0.61 -7.81 8.02
CA ARG A 174 -1.99 -8.14 8.34
C ARG A 174 -2.06 -9.10 9.53
N VAL A 175 -2.99 -8.84 10.44
CA VAL A 175 -3.35 -9.77 11.51
C VAL A 175 -4.72 -10.35 11.20
N SER A 176 -4.85 -11.66 11.45
CA SER A 176 -6.08 -12.45 11.28
C SER A 176 -7.02 -12.28 12.46
#